data_AF-A0A7C4PGP8-F1
#
_entry.id   AF-A0A7C4PGP8-F1
#
_cell.length_a   1.000
_cell.length_b   1.000
_cell.length_c   1.000
_cell.angle_alpha   90.00
_cell.angle_beta   90.00
_cell.angle_gamma   90.00
#
_symmetry.space_group_name_H-M   'P 1'
#
loop_
_entity.id
_entity.type
_entity.pdbx_description
1 polymer ?
#
loop_
_entity_poly.entity_id
_entity_poly.type
_entity_poly.pdbx_seq_one_letter_code
_entity_poly.pdbx_strand_id
1 'polypeptide(L)'
;MNKPDEISIPIWSLLIPLIAILLGIGWFASPRDENNRPLLLLPDVKAVEEYRRLANHWRDELRLVDGEIALTLAGDTSDLFGQSRQAQNTLEHNLRIIQEIDRRDAPATLLGLQEELRRVSQSYLEASRLALRWLSLPDQVHHESAQNKLVESRNMLSNMEASQWLEKRSP
;
A
#
# COMPACT_ATOMS: atom_id res chain seq x y z
N MET A 1 -12.08 72.71 -11.71
CA MET A 1 -12.98 71.64 -11.25
C MET A 1 -12.57 70.37 -12.00
N ASN A 2 -11.71 69.55 -11.38
CA ASN A 2 -11.09 68.40 -12.05
C ASN A 2 -12.11 67.26 -12.09
N LYS A 3 -12.48 66.81 -13.29
CA LYS A 3 -13.29 65.59 -13.45
C LYS A 3 -12.42 64.41 -13.00
N PRO A 4 -12.93 63.49 -12.15
CA PRO A 4 -12.18 62.30 -11.79
C PRO A 4 -11.98 61.45 -13.04
N ASP A 5 -10.74 61.07 -13.30
CA ASP A 5 -10.40 60.16 -14.39
C ASP A 5 -11.17 58.85 -14.20
N GLU A 6 -12.12 58.60 -15.09
CA GLU A 6 -12.91 57.38 -15.10
C GLU A 6 -11.98 56.27 -15.61
N ILE A 7 -11.43 55.49 -14.68
CA ILE A 7 -10.52 54.37 -14.99
C ILE A 7 -11.35 53.28 -15.69
N SER A 8 -11.47 53.38 -17.01
CA SER A 8 -12.05 52.35 -17.84
C SER A 8 -11.08 51.17 -17.91
N ILE A 9 -11.26 50.20 -17.01
CA ILE A 9 -10.49 48.95 -17.03
C ILE A 9 -10.98 48.14 -18.23
N PRO A 10 -10.16 47.97 -19.29
CA PRO A 10 -10.59 47.22 -20.46
C PRO A 10 -10.82 45.77 -20.05
N ILE A 11 -11.96 45.18 -20.43
CA ILE A 11 -12.35 43.79 -20.08
C ILE A 11 -11.23 42.78 -20.35
N TRP A 12 -10.41 43.03 -21.38
CA TRP A 12 -9.22 42.24 -21.73
C TRP A 12 -8.17 42.14 -20.62
N SER A 13 -8.02 43.17 -19.80
CA SER A 13 -7.09 43.19 -18.66
C SER A 13 -7.53 42.29 -17.50
N LEU A 14 -8.81 41.87 -17.48
CA LEU A 14 -9.37 40.92 -16.51
C LEU A 14 -9.40 39.49 -17.09
N LEU A 15 -9.58 39.35 -18.42
CA LEU A 15 -9.56 38.06 -19.12
C LEU A 15 -8.18 37.40 -19.14
N ILE A 16 -7.11 38.15 -19.38
CA ILE A 16 -5.74 37.61 -19.44
C ILE A 16 -5.33 36.92 -18.12
N PRO A 17 -5.47 37.55 -16.94
CA PRO A 17 -5.13 36.89 -15.69
C PRO A 17 -6.06 35.70 -15.40
N LEU A 18 -7.35 35.77 -15.77
CA LEU A 18 -8.28 34.65 -15.60
C LEU A 18 -7.87 33.43 -16.43
N ILE A 19 -7.46 33.64 -17.69
CA ILE A 19 -6.94 32.58 -18.57
C ILE A 19 -5.62 32.03 -18.04
N ALA A 20 -4.72 32.90 -17.56
CA ALA A 20 -3.45 32.46 -16.96
C ALA A 20 -3.67 31.60 -15.71
N ILE A 21 -4.66 31.94 -14.87
CA ILE A 21 -5.05 31.14 -13.70
C ILE A 21 -5.62 29.79 -14.13
N LEU A 22 -6.52 29.76 -15.12
CA LEU A 22 -7.08 28.51 -15.65
C LEU A 22 -6.01 27.59 -16.27
N LEU A 23 -5.06 28.15 -17.01
CA LEU A 23 -3.93 27.42 -17.57
C LEU A 23 -2.98 26.91 -16.47
N GLY A 24 -2.73 27.72 -15.44
CA GLY A 24 -1.93 27.32 -14.28
C GLY A 24 -2.56 26.17 -13.49
N ILE A 25 -3.87 26.22 -13.26
CA ILE A 25 -4.63 25.14 -12.63
C ILE A 25 -4.60 23.89 -13.50
N GLY A 26 -4.80 24.02 -14.82
CA GLY A 26 -4.70 22.89 -15.76
C GLY A 26 -3.32 22.26 -15.79
N TRP A 27 -2.26 23.05 -15.67
CA TRP A 27 -0.88 22.56 -15.58
C TRP A 27 -0.64 21.82 -14.26
N PHE A 28 -1.10 22.35 -13.13
CA PHE A 28 -0.90 21.72 -11.82
C PHE A 28 -1.78 20.48 -11.59
N ALA A 29 -2.99 20.47 -12.15
CA ALA A 29 -3.96 19.38 -11.99
C ALA A 29 -3.80 18.25 -13.02
N SER A 30 -2.96 18.41 -14.05
CA SER A 30 -2.72 17.37 -15.05
C SER A 30 -1.89 16.22 -14.45
N PRO A 31 -2.43 14.99 -14.33
CA PRO A 31 -1.68 13.86 -13.79
C PRO A 31 -0.52 13.53 -14.73
N ARG A 32 0.68 13.52 -14.17
CA ARG A 32 1.90 13.15 -14.89
C ARG A 32 2.48 11.85 -14.37
N ASP A 33 3.00 11.06 -15.29
CA ASP A 33 3.75 9.84 -15.01
C ASP A 33 5.11 10.14 -14.35
N GLU A 34 5.79 9.13 -13.81
CA GLU A 34 7.16 9.20 -13.25
C GLU A 34 8.17 9.82 -14.25
N ASN A 35 7.88 9.72 -15.56
CA ASN A 35 8.66 10.31 -16.65
C ASN A 35 8.19 11.70 -17.11
N ASN A 36 7.37 12.39 -16.31
CA ASN A 36 6.84 13.74 -16.58
C ASN A 36 5.99 13.86 -17.87
N ARG A 37 5.39 12.74 -18.33
CA ARG A 37 4.52 12.71 -19.51
C ARG A 37 3.04 12.92 -19.11
N PRO A 38 2.25 13.68 -19.88
CA PRO A 38 0.81 13.83 -19.64
C PRO A 38 0.12 12.49 -19.88
N LEU A 39 -0.48 11.92 -18.84
CA LEU A 39 -1.08 10.59 -18.92
C LEU A 39 -2.57 10.74 -19.27
N LEU A 40 -2.93 10.41 -20.51
CA LEU A 40 -4.33 10.26 -20.92
C LEU A 40 -4.86 8.95 -20.36
N LEU A 41 -5.27 8.98 -19.09
CA LEU A 41 -5.85 7.82 -18.45
C LEU A 41 -7.31 7.70 -18.85
N LEU A 42 -7.62 6.67 -19.64
CA LEU A 42 -8.96 6.10 -19.63
C LEU A 42 -9.31 5.69 -18.18
N PRO A 43 -10.57 5.83 -17.74
CA PRO A 43 -10.97 5.53 -16.37
C PRO A 43 -10.54 4.13 -15.92
N ASP A 44 -10.59 3.15 -16.83
CA ASP A 44 -10.18 1.77 -16.55
C ASP A 44 -8.68 1.65 -16.29
N VAL A 45 -7.84 2.33 -17.08
CA VAL A 45 -6.37 2.32 -16.90
C VAL A 45 -5.99 3.00 -15.59
N LYS A 46 -6.71 4.07 -15.22
CA LYS A 46 -6.53 4.73 -13.93
C LYS A 46 -6.84 3.79 -12.76
N ALA A 47 -7.96 3.07 -12.83
CA ALA A 47 -8.37 2.13 -11.78
C ALA A 47 -7.33 1.00 -11.60
N VAL A 48 -6.79 0.48 -12.70
CA VAL A 48 -5.71 -0.52 -12.68
C VAL A 48 -4.44 0.04 -12.02
N GLU A 49 -4.03 1.24 -12.38
CA GLU A 49 -2.82 1.86 -11.81
C GLU A 49 -2.98 2.20 -10.32
N GLU A 50 -4.13 2.74 -9.92
CA GLU A 50 -4.44 3.01 -8.51
C GLU A 50 -4.45 1.72 -7.69
N TYR A 51 -5.09 0.67 -8.19
CA TYR A 51 -5.08 -0.62 -7.52
C TYR A 51 -3.68 -1.22 -7.45
N ARG A 52 -2.87 -1.10 -8.51
CA ARG A 52 -1.46 -1.55 -8.51
C ARG A 52 -0.63 -0.83 -7.45
N ARG A 53 -0.85 0.47 -7.23
CA ARG A 53 -0.16 1.23 -6.17
C ARG A 53 -0.59 0.75 -4.79
N LEU A 54 -1.88 0.50 -4.58
CA LEU A 54 -2.39 -0.08 -3.32
C LEU A 54 -1.80 -1.48 -3.08
N ALA A 55 -1.75 -2.32 -4.11
CA ALA A 55 -1.15 -3.65 -4.05
C ALA A 55 0.34 -3.60 -3.67
N ASN A 56 1.10 -2.67 -4.24
CA ASN A 56 2.50 -2.44 -3.86
C ASN A 56 2.62 -1.97 -2.40
N HIS A 57 1.73 -1.08 -1.95
CA HIS A 57 1.72 -0.65 -0.55
C HIS A 57 1.46 -1.83 0.39
N TRP A 58 0.44 -2.65 0.12
CA TRP A 58 0.15 -3.83 0.95
C TRP A 58 1.27 -4.88 0.91
N ARG A 59 1.95 -5.06 -0.23
CA ARG A 59 3.16 -5.89 -0.30
C ARG A 59 4.22 -5.37 0.68
N ASP A 60 4.48 -4.07 0.69
CA ASP A 60 5.50 -3.49 1.56
C ASP A 60 5.10 -3.60 3.03
N GLU A 61 3.82 -3.42 3.36
CA GLU A 61 3.29 -3.67 4.72
C GLU A 61 3.41 -5.15 5.14
N LEU A 62 3.19 -6.10 4.24
CA LEU A 62 3.39 -7.53 4.52
C LEU A 62 4.87 -7.87 4.79
N ARG A 63 5.81 -7.17 4.13
CA ARG A 63 7.26 -7.30 4.44
C ARG A 63 7.60 -6.73 5.82
N LEU A 64 6.88 -5.69 6.28
CA LEU A 64 7.04 -5.20 7.65
C LEU A 64 6.54 -6.24 8.65
N VAL A 65 5.34 -6.80 8.43
CA VAL A 65 4.78 -7.89 9.25
C VAL A 65 5.74 -9.09 9.29
N ASP A 66 6.34 -9.45 8.17
CA ASP A 66 7.36 -10.50 8.10
C ASP A 66 8.54 -10.25 9.06
N GLY A 67 9.09 -9.03 9.01
CA GLY A 67 10.17 -8.61 9.89
C GLY A 67 9.77 -8.61 11.36
N GLU A 68 8.57 -8.15 11.68
CA GLU A 68 8.06 -8.13 13.06
C GLU A 68 7.85 -9.54 13.64
N ILE A 69 7.31 -10.47 12.85
CA ILE A 69 7.19 -11.88 13.26
C ILE A 69 8.58 -12.49 13.44
N ALA A 70 9.51 -12.22 12.53
CA ALA A 70 10.88 -12.74 12.63
C ALA A 70 11.59 -12.23 13.89
N LEU A 71 11.43 -10.94 14.22
CA LEU A 71 11.96 -10.36 15.46
C LEU A 71 11.34 -11.00 16.69
N THR A 72 10.04 -11.27 16.66
CA THR A 72 9.35 -11.98 17.73
C THR A 72 9.97 -13.37 17.93
N LEU A 73 10.13 -14.14 16.86
CA LEU A 73 10.67 -15.51 16.90
C LEU A 73 12.18 -15.58 17.23
N ALA A 74 12.92 -14.50 17.02
CA ALA A 74 14.34 -14.38 17.36
C ALA A 74 14.59 -13.80 18.77
N GLY A 75 13.56 -13.23 19.40
CA GLY A 75 13.68 -12.49 20.66
C GLY A 75 14.04 -13.39 21.85
N ASP A 76 14.82 -12.84 22.78
CA ASP A 76 15.15 -13.49 24.04
C ASP A 76 13.95 -13.41 25.00
N THR A 77 13.54 -14.53 25.58
CA THR A 77 12.36 -14.66 26.46
C THR A 77 12.42 -13.85 27.77
N SER A 78 13.46 -13.04 27.98
CA SER A 78 13.62 -12.21 29.18
C SER A 78 12.58 -11.10 29.33
N ASP A 79 11.96 -10.62 28.25
CA ASP A 79 10.85 -9.66 28.26
C ASP A 79 9.60 -10.20 27.53
N LEU A 80 8.92 -11.16 28.16
CA LEU A 80 7.70 -11.78 27.62
C LEU A 80 6.54 -10.79 27.43
N PHE A 81 6.42 -9.78 28.31
CA PHE A 81 5.33 -8.82 28.22
C PHE A 81 5.51 -7.87 27.04
N GLY A 82 6.72 -7.35 26.83
CA GLY A 82 7.06 -6.56 25.66
C GLY A 82 6.84 -7.34 24.36
N GLN A 83 7.32 -8.58 24.30
CA GLN A 83 7.15 -9.43 23.13
C GLN A 83 5.70 -9.82 22.86
N SER A 84 4.92 -10.13 23.89
CA SER A 84 3.49 -10.43 23.72
C SER A 84 2.72 -9.23 23.17
N ARG A 85 3.00 -8.02 23.68
CA ARG A 85 2.40 -6.79 23.14
C ARG A 85 2.82 -6.55 21.68
N GLN A 86 4.11 -6.72 21.37
CA GLN A 86 4.60 -6.56 20.01
C GLN A 86 3.93 -7.55 19.06
N ALA A 87 3.87 -8.83 19.41
CA ALA A 87 3.25 -9.86 18.60
C ALA A 87 1.72 -9.65 18.42
N GLN A 88 1.04 -9.10 19.43
CA GLN A 88 -0.37 -8.69 19.32
C GLN A 88 -0.52 -7.52 18.33
N ASN A 89 0.34 -6.51 18.41
CA ASN A 89 0.32 -5.38 17.48
C ASN A 89 0.54 -5.86 16.02
N THR A 90 1.47 -6.78 15.80
CA THR A 90 1.73 -7.40 14.49
C THR A 90 0.52 -8.17 13.98
N LEU A 91 -0.17 -8.93 14.85
CA LEU A 91 -1.42 -9.61 14.49
C LEU A 91 -2.50 -8.61 14.05
N GLU A 92 -2.69 -7.52 14.81
CA GLU A 92 -3.64 -6.46 14.49
C GLU A 92 -3.30 -5.72 13.20
N HIS A 93 -2.01 -5.45 12.97
CA HIS A 93 -1.51 -4.85 11.75
C HIS A 93 -1.87 -5.71 10.54
N ASN A 94 -1.61 -7.02 10.60
CA ASN A 94 -1.95 -7.91 9.51
C ASN A 94 -3.48 -8.02 9.28
N LEU A 95 -4.29 -8.04 10.35
CA LEU A 95 -5.75 -7.99 10.22
C LEU A 95 -6.21 -6.72 9.51
N ARG A 96 -5.55 -5.58 9.74
CA ARG A 96 -5.84 -4.33 9.03
C ARG A 96 -5.55 -4.46 7.53
N ILE A 97 -4.41 -5.03 7.16
CA ILE A 97 -4.04 -5.28 5.77
C ILE A 97 -5.11 -6.14 5.08
N ILE A 98 -5.54 -7.25 5.71
CA ILE A 98 -6.59 -8.13 5.17
C ILE A 98 -7.89 -7.35 4.96
N GLN A 99 -8.32 -6.56 5.94
CA GLN A 99 -9.54 -5.76 5.83
C GLN A 99 -9.46 -4.71 4.72
N GLU A 100 -8.30 -4.11 4.51
CA GLU A 100 -8.09 -3.15 3.42
C GLU A 100 -8.14 -3.82 2.05
N ILE A 101 -7.54 -5.01 1.90
CA ILE A 101 -7.61 -5.81 0.67
C ILE A 101 -9.06 -6.19 0.36
N ASP A 102 -9.82 -6.63 1.37
CA ASP A 102 -11.21 -7.09 1.20
C ASP A 102 -12.18 -5.93 0.91
N ARG A 103 -11.89 -4.72 1.39
CA ARG A 103 -12.75 -3.53 1.16
C ARG A 103 -12.51 -2.84 -0.18
N ARG A 104 -11.42 -3.17 -0.88
CA ARG A 104 -11.04 -2.52 -2.14
C ARG A 104 -11.40 -3.41 -3.31
N ASP A 105 -12.36 -2.96 -4.11
CA ASP A 105 -12.72 -3.64 -5.34
C ASP A 105 -11.56 -3.61 -6.33
N ALA A 106 -11.15 -4.79 -6.79
CA ALA A 106 -10.18 -4.91 -7.86
C ALA A 106 -10.84 -4.74 -9.23
N PRO A 107 -10.19 -4.02 -10.16
CA PRO A 107 -10.55 -4.09 -11.58
C PRO A 107 -10.56 -5.55 -12.06
N ALA A 108 -11.42 -5.89 -13.02
CA ALA A 108 -11.58 -7.27 -13.50
C ALA A 108 -10.25 -7.94 -13.94
N THR A 109 -9.32 -7.15 -14.47
CA THR A 109 -7.98 -7.61 -14.90
C THR A 109 -7.04 -7.96 -13.73
N LEU A 110 -7.36 -7.51 -12.51
CA LEU A 110 -6.54 -7.66 -11.30
C LEU A 110 -7.18 -8.54 -10.22
N LEU A 111 -8.33 -9.17 -10.49
CA LEU A 111 -8.97 -10.10 -9.55
C LEU A 111 -8.04 -11.24 -9.12
N GLY A 112 -7.20 -11.74 -10.03
CA GLY A 112 -6.20 -12.76 -9.70
C GLY A 112 -5.16 -12.26 -8.69
N LEU A 113 -4.71 -11.00 -8.82
CA LEU A 113 -3.78 -10.38 -7.88
C LEU A 113 -4.42 -10.16 -6.50
N GLN A 114 -5.69 -9.75 -6.45
CA GLN A 114 -6.43 -9.61 -5.19
C GLN A 114 -6.49 -10.95 -4.44
N GLU A 115 -6.81 -12.03 -5.15
CA GLU A 115 -6.92 -13.37 -4.58
C GLU A 115 -5.54 -13.89 -4.09
N GLU A 116 -4.45 -13.56 -4.79
CA GLU A 116 -3.10 -13.87 -4.30
C GLU A 116 -2.73 -13.06 -3.06
N LEU A 117 -2.96 -11.75 -3.05
CA LEU A 117 -2.73 -10.88 -1.89
C LEU A 117 -3.49 -11.36 -0.65
N ARG A 118 -4.76 -11.76 -0.85
CA ARG A 118 -5.59 -12.32 0.22
C ARG A 118 -5.01 -13.62 0.77
N ARG A 119 -4.56 -14.53 -0.10
CA ARG A 119 -3.91 -15.78 0.33
C ARG A 119 -2.60 -15.55 1.08
N VAL A 120 -1.75 -14.63 0.60
CA VAL A 120 -0.48 -14.29 1.26
C VAL A 120 -0.72 -13.66 2.63
N SER A 121 -1.62 -12.68 2.72
CA SER A 121 -1.94 -12.00 3.99
C SER A 121 -2.54 -12.95 5.03
N GLN A 122 -3.41 -13.87 4.61
CA GLN A 122 -3.93 -14.94 5.46
C GLN A 122 -2.82 -15.88 5.97
N SER A 123 -1.84 -16.23 5.12
CA SER A 123 -0.70 -17.04 5.54
C SER A 123 0.13 -16.34 6.61
N TYR A 124 0.41 -15.04 6.42
CA TYR A 124 1.08 -14.24 7.44
C TYR A 124 0.26 -14.13 8.74
N LEU A 125 -1.08 -14.14 8.65
CA LEU A 125 -1.93 -14.04 9.84
C LEU A 125 -1.82 -15.32 10.67
N GLU A 126 -1.76 -16.46 9.99
CA GLU A 126 -1.48 -17.74 10.62
C GLU A 126 -0.09 -17.77 11.25
N ALA A 127 0.94 -17.24 10.56
CA ALA A 127 2.29 -17.12 11.13
C ALA A 127 2.30 -16.27 12.42
N SER A 128 1.63 -15.11 12.43
CA SER A 128 1.50 -14.26 13.63
C SER A 128 0.80 -15.00 14.79
N ARG A 129 -0.25 -15.78 14.50
CA ARG A 129 -0.96 -16.59 15.51
C ARG A 129 -0.07 -17.68 16.10
N LEU A 130 0.74 -18.35 15.27
CA LEU A 130 1.68 -19.37 15.73
C LEU A 130 2.81 -18.76 16.56
N ALA A 131 3.32 -17.59 16.18
CA ALA A 131 4.29 -16.85 16.98
C ALA A 131 3.75 -16.47 18.36
N LEU A 132 2.51 -15.97 18.42
CA LEU A 132 1.81 -15.69 19.69
C LEU A 132 1.60 -16.96 20.53
N ARG A 133 1.28 -18.09 19.89
CA ARG A 133 1.15 -19.38 20.57
C ARG A 133 2.47 -19.82 21.19
N TRP A 134 3.57 -19.68 20.46
CA TRP A 134 4.91 -19.98 20.99
C TRP A 134 5.26 -19.07 22.18
N LEU A 135 5.00 -17.76 22.09
CA LEU A 135 5.23 -16.85 23.24
C LEU A 135 4.39 -17.22 24.47
N SER A 136 3.17 -17.68 24.26
CA SER A 136 2.25 -18.04 25.35
C SER A 136 2.56 -19.40 25.97
N LEU A 137 3.06 -20.34 25.14
CA LEU A 137 3.44 -21.69 25.52
C LEU A 137 4.79 -22.04 24.88
N PRO A 138 5.91 -21.55 25.45
CA PRO A 138 7.24 -21.74 24.88
C PRO A 138 7.59 -23.23 24.83
N ASP A 139 7.61 -23.76 23.60
CA ASP A 139 7.99 -25.13 23.28
C ASP A 139 8.65 -25.13 21.89
N GLN A 140 9.62 -26.02 21.72
CA GLN A 140 10.40 -26.12 20.48
C GLN A 140 9.49 -26.44 19.28
N VAL A 141 8.48 -27.30 19.46
CA VAL A 141 7.54 -27.66 18.39
C VAL A 141 6.71 -26.45 17.96
N HIS A 142 6.29 -25.60 18.90
CA HIS A 142 5.56 -24.37 18.59
C HIS A 142 6.44 -23.34 17.87
N HIS A 143 7.71 -23.21 18.29
CA HIS A 143 8.69 -22.34 17.63
C HIS A 143 8.91 -22.75 16.17
N GLU A 144 9.21 -24.04 15.95
CA GLU A 144 9.43 -24.59 14.61
C GLU A 144 8.19 -24.47 13.72
N SER A 145 6.99 -24.70 14.28
CA SER A 145 5.73 -24.51 13.55
C SER A 145 5.55 -23.06 13.08
N ALA A 146 5.83 -22.09 13.97
CA ALA A 146 5.76 -20.67 13.62
C ALA A 146 6.82 -20.28 12.58
N GLN A 147 8.05 -20.77 12.74
CA GLN A 147 9.15 -20.50 11.82
C GLN A 147 8.87 -21.07 10.42
N ASN A 148 8.41 -22.31 10.35
CA ASN A 148 8.04 -22.95 9.08
C ASN A 148 6.91 -22.19 8.38
N LYS A 149 5.91 -21.74 9.14
CA LYS A 149 4.81 -20.96 8.57
C LYS A 149 5.25 -19.58 8.08
N LEU A 150 6.19 -18.94 8.77
CA LEU A 150 6.79 -17.69 8.31
C LEU A 150 7.55 -17.90 7.00
N VAL A 151 8.33 -18.97 6.88
CA VAL A 151 9.04 -19.33 5.64
C VAL A 151 8.08 -19.63 4.50
N GLU A 152 7.00 -20.37 4.75
CA GLU A 152 5.94 -20.61 3.77
C GLU A 152 5.35 -19.28 3.27
N SER A 153 5.02 -18.37 4.19
CA SER A 153 4.45 -17.06 3.88
C SER A 153 5.40 -16.19 3.04
N ARG A 154 6.70 -16.22 3.34
CA ARG A 154 7.74 -15.56 2.54
C ARG A 154 7.80 -16.09 1.11
N ASN A 155 7.74 -17.40 0.95
CA ASN A 155 7.76 -18.03 -0.37
C ASN A 155 6.51 -17.64 -1.17
N MET A 156 5.34 -17.60 -0.53
CA MET A 156 4.11 -17.13 -1.17
C MET A 156 4.21 -15.66 -1.59
N LEU A 157 4.74 -14.79 -0.72
CA LEU A 157 4.98 -13.38 -1.03
C LEU A 157 5.95 -13.22 -2.21
N SER A 158 7.09 -13.92 -2.18
CA SER A 158 8.07 -13.90 -3.26
C SER A 158 7.50 -14.38 -4.59
N ASN A 159 6.64 -15.39 -4.58
CA ASN A 159 5.98 -15.89 -5.80
C ASN A 159 4.98 -14.87 -6.36
N MET A 160 4.21 -14.19 -5.49
CA MET A 160 3.30 -13.12 -5.89
C MET A 160 4.05 -11.91 -6.45
N GLU A 161 5.21 -11.56 -5.87
CA GLU A 161 6.08 -10.47 -6.34
C GLU A 161 6.66 -10.72 -7.73
N ALA A 162 6.89 -11.99 -8.08
CA ALA A 162 7.31 -12.39 -9.41
C ALA A 162 6.19 -12.27 -10.47
N SER A 163 4.96 -11.91 -10.07
CA SER A 163 3.86 -11.69 -11.02
C SER A 163 4.10 -10.43 -11.88
N GLN A 164 3.68 -10.52 -13.15
CA GLN A 164 3.84 -9.45 -14.15
C GLN A 164 3.13 -8.12 -13.81
N TRP A 165 2.29 -8.11 -12.78
CA TRP A 165 1.52 -6.95 -12.33
C TRP A 165 2.27 -6.11 -11.31
N LEU A 166 3.13 -6.72 -10.48
CA LEU A 166 3.93 -6.05 -9.46
C LEU A 166 5.35 -5.76 -9.91
N GLU A 167 5.80 -6.39 -11.00
CA GLU A 167 7.07 -6.08 -11.64
C GLU A 167 7.04 -4.62 -12.15
N LYS A 168 8.03 -3.82 -11.72
CA LYS A 168 8.20 -2.43 -12.17
C LYS A 168 8.61 -2.43 -13.64
N ARG A 169 7.64 -2.57 -14.55
CA ARG A 169 7.85 -2.32 -15.98
C ARG A 169 8.03 -0.81 -16.16
N SER A 170 9.29 -0.38 -16.17
CA SER A 170 9.68 0.81 -16.91
C SER A 170 9.30 0.57 -18.39
N PRO A 171 8.54 1.47 -19.03
CA PRO A 171 8.35 1.42 -20.48
C PRO A 171 9.67 1.67 -21.22
#